data_AF-A0ABD6DG88-F1
#
_entry.id   AF-A0ABD6DG88-F1
#
_cell.length_a   1.000
_cell.length_b   1.000
_cell.length_c   1.000
_cell.angle_alpha   90.00
_cell.angle_beta   90.00
_cell.angle_gamma   90.00
#
_symmetry.space_group_name_H-M   'P 1'
#
loop_
_entity.id
_entity.type
_entity.pdbx_description
1 polymer ?
#
loop_
_entity_poly.entity_id
_entity_poly.type
_entity_poly.pdbx_seq_one_letter_code
_entity_poly.pdbx_strand_id
1 'polypeptide(L)'
;MADTRRTLTYFGLVAPTVALVTLLLATLIDPLFSWQSRSLSSIGEANGRPLLAVGTADQLAFLLFNGGLVFGGIVGLPFAARLWPETVNGIEKAGVVVLAVALLAMTGIGFAYLDGPANALHFPFAAGFFLLATVALLVFGTGYALDRSPTFGLVTMWLGIVHLLQWVVWVLLEAMVWTGDGDTWTYFAVPEAVGAALFGGWVIWTARTLLRDGSLPT
;
A
#
# COMPACT_ATOMS: atom_id res chain seq x y z
N MET A 1 -15.66 -23.97 8.97
CA MET A 1 -15.02 -22.79 9.62
C MET A 1 -13.53 -22.70 9.34
N ALA A 2 -12.76 -23.80 9.42
CA ALA A 2 -11.34 -23.81 9.07
C ALA A 2 -11.09 -23.38 7.60
N ASP A 3 -11.89 -23.90 6.66
CA ASP A 3 -11.78 -23.52 5.24
C ASP A 3 -12.01 -22.03 5.01
N THR A 4 -13.00 -21.42 5.67
CA THR A 4 -13.26 -19.99 5.58
C THR A 4 -12.07 -19.16 6.06
N ARG A 5 -11.47 -19.49 7.22
CA ARG A 5 -10.29 -18.78 7.73
C ARG A 5 -9.10 -18.90 6.78
N ARG A 6 -8.88 -20.10 6.23
CA ARG A 6 -7.80 -20.35 5.28
C ARG A 6 -8.01 -19.54 3.99
N THR A 7 -9.22 -19.54 3.44
CA THR A 7 -9.59 -18.72 2.28
C THR A 7 -9.36 -17.23 2.52
N LEU A 8 -9.84 -16.69 3.65
CA LEU A 8 -9.60 -15.28 4.02
C LEU A 8 -8.11 -14.95 4.16
N THR A 9 -7.29 -15.93 4.57
CA THR A 9 -5.82 -15.74 4.67
C THR A 9 -5.17 -15.64 3.29
N TYR A 10 -5.65 -16.38 2.29
CA TYR A 10 -5.13 -16.29 0.92
C TYR A 10 -5.33 -14.91 0.29
N PHE A 11 -6.37 -14.16 0.67
CA PHE A 11 -6.52 -12.78 0.23
C PHE A 11 -5.33 -11.89 0.65
N GLY A 12 -4.72 -12.16 1.82
CA GLY A 12 -3.49 -11.50 2.27
C GLY A 12 -2.23 -11.92 1.48
N LEU A 13 -2.32 -12.93 0.61
CA LEU A 13 -1.27 -13.25 -0.35
C LEU A 13 -1.59 -12.65 -1.72
N VAL A 14 -2.80 -12.89 -2.21
CA VAL A 14 -3.22 -12.54 -3.57
C VAL A 14 -3.27 -11.02 -3.76
N ALA A 15 -3.94 -10.29 -2.88
CA ALA A 15 -4.14 -8.85 -3.03
C ALA A 15 -2.82 -8.06 -3.10
N PRO A 16 -1.89 -8.17 -2.12
CA PRO A 16 -0.63 -7.45 -2.19
C PRO A 16 0.29 -7.96 -3.31
N THR A 17 0.29 -9.26 -3.63
CA THR A 17 1.12 -9.79 -4.72
C THR A 17 0.68 -9.22 -6.06
N VAL A 18 -0.62 -9.23 -6.35
CA VAL A 18 -1.15 -8.66 -7.61
C VAL A 18 -0.85 -7.17 -7.67
N ALA A 19 -1.14 -6.41 -6.61
CA ALA A 19 -0.89 -4.97 -6.60
C ALA A 19 0.59 -4.61 -6.81
N LEU A 20 1.52 -5.34 -6.16
CA LEU A 20 2.96 -5.12 -6.32
C LEU A 20 3.44 -5.51 -7.73
N VAL A 21 2.97 -6.64 -8.25
CA VAL A 21 3.34 -7.09 -9.60
C VAL A 21 2.82 -6.10 -10.65
N THR A 22 1.57 -5.65 -10.56
CA THR A 22 1.02 -4.71 -11.54
C THR A 22 1.65 -3.33 -11.42
N LEU A 23 2.00 -2.87 -10.22
CA LEU A 23 2.80 -1.66 -10.01
C LEU A 23 4.14 -1.77 -10.75
N LEU A 24 4.90 -2.84 -10.54
CA LEU A 24 6.21 -3.03 -11.18
C LEU A 24 6.09 -3.22 -12.70
N LEU A 25 5.05 -3.89 -13.19
CA LEU A 25 4.80 -3.99 -14.62
C LEU A 25 4.45 -2.63 -15.22
N ALA A 26 3.67 -1.81 -14.53
CA ALA A 26 3.29 -0.50 -15.00
C ALA A 26 4.51 0.44 -15.15
N THR A 27 5.46 0.41 -14.21
CA THR A 27 6.71 1.19 -14.30
C THR A 27 7.63 0.74 -15.44
N LEU A 28 7.54 -0.53 -15.87
CA LEU A 28 8.32 -1.06 -16.99
C LEU A 28 7.68 -0.80 -18.36
N ILE A 29 6.35 -0.68 -18.40
CA ILE A 29 5.58 -0.55 -19.64
C ILE A 29 5.38 0.91 -20.03
N ASP A 30 5.22 1.80 -19.05
CA ASP A 30 5.02 3.23 -19.31
C ASP A 30 6.28 3.84 -19.96
N PRO A 31 6.18 4.33 -21.21
CA PRO A 31 7.34 4.88 -21.94
C PRO A 31 7.84 6.21 -21.36
N LEU A 32 7.05 6.90 -20.53
CA LEU A 32 7.39 8.18 -19.92
C LEU A 32 7.81 8.02 -18.46
N PHE A 33 7.69 6.82 -17.89
CA PHE A 33 8.01 6.61 -16.49
C PHE A 33 9.50 6.80 -16.21
N SER A 34 9.77 7.59 -15.17
CA SER A 34 11.11 7.81 -14.63
C SER A 34 11.01 7.86 -13.12
N TRP A 35 11.84 7.06 -12.45
CA TRP A 35 11.95 7.10 -10.99
C TRP A 35 12.40 8.46 -10.46
N GLN A 36 13.02 9.30 -11.30
CA GLN A 36 13.60 10.59 -10.92
C GLN A 36 12.60 11.74 -10.99
N SER A 37 11.73 11.75 -12.00
CA SER A 37 10.95 12.95 -12.36
C SER A 37 9.44 12.73 -12.30
N ARG A 38 9.00 11.54 -11.89
CA ARG A 38 7.58 11.16 -11.88
C ARG A 38 7.19 10.51 -10.57
N SER A 39 5.93 10.71 -10.18
CA SER A 39 5.26 9.90 -9.16
C SER A 39 4.79 8.59 -9.76
N LEU A 40 4.57 7.56 -8.95
CA LEU A 40 3.89 6.35 -9.39
C LEU A 40 2.46 6.67 -9.85
N SER A 41 1.78 7.59 -9.18
CA SER A 41 0.43 8.03 -9.56
C SER A 41 0.33 8.70 -10.92
N SER A 42 1.45 9.22 -11.45
CA SER A 42 1.52 9.81 -12.78
C SER A 42 1.66 8.77 -13.91
N ILE A 43 1.74 7.48 -13.58
CA ILE A 43 1.89 6.41 -14.57
C ILE A 43 0.67 6.37 -15.49
N GLY A 44 0.93 6.44 -16.79
CA GLY A 44 -0.13 6.44 -17.80
C GLY A 44 -0.92 7.75 -17.88
N GLU A 45 -0.39 8.86 -17.36
CA GLU A 45 -0.96 10.19 -17.59
C GLU A 45 -0.74 10.62 -19.05
N ALA A 46 -1.69 10.28 -19.92
CA ALA A 46 -2.17 11.10 -21.04
C ALA A 46 -3.08 10.27 -21.97
N ASN A 47 -4.38 10.15 -21.68
CA ASN A 47 -5.29 9.63 -22.72
C ASN A 47 -6.70 10.19 -22.77
N GLY A 48 -7.24 10.79 -21.68
CA GLY A 48 -8.64 11.23 -21.65
C GLY A 48 -9.65 10.13 -22.03
N ARG A 49 -9.26 8.86 -21.85
CA ARG A 49 -9.98 7.65 -22.31
C ARG A 49 -10.46 6.82 -21.12
N PRO A 50 -11.47 5.94 -21.31
CA PRO A 50 -12.04 5.13 -20.22
C PRO A 50 -11.01 4.24 -19.52
N LEU A 51 -11.21 3.93 -18.23
CA LEU A 51 -10.33 3.12 -17.37
C LEU A 51 -9.93 1.75 -17.97
N LEU A 52 -10.76 1.18 -18.84
CA LEU A 52 -10.56 -0.13 -19.47
C LEU A 52 -10.10 -0.05 -20.93
N ALA A 53 -9.73 1.13 -21.43
CA ALA A 53 -9.17 1.26 -22.77
C ALA A 53 -7.79 0.59 -22.80
N VAL A 54 -7.57 -0.31 -23.77
CA VAL A 54 -6.27 -0.94 -24.01
C VAL A 54 -5.99 -0.84 -25.51
N GLY A 55 -4.83 -0.30 -25.86
CA GLY A 55 -4.47 -0.02 -27.26
C GLY A 55 -3.09 0.60 -27.43
N THR A 56 -2.54 1.22 -26.38
CA THR A 56 -1.16 1.70 -26.30
C THR A 56 -0.46 1.15 -25.06
N ALA A 57 0.88 1.20 -25.01
CA ALA A 57 1.65 0.80 -23.84
C ALA A 57 1.27 1.65 -22.60
N ASP A 58 1.16 2.96 -22.79
CA ASP A 58 0.72 3.92 -21.78
C ASP A 58 -0.65 3.56 -21.15
N GLN A 59 -1.64 3.18 -21.99
CA GLN A 59 -2.95 2.71 -21.51
C GLN A 59 -2.88 1.42 -20.70
N LEU A 60 -2.02 0.49 -21.13
CA LEU A 60 -1.80 -0.75 -20.38
C LEU A 60 -1.15 -0.44 -19.02
N ALA A 61 -0.17 0.45 -18.96
CA ALA A 61 0.46 0.88 -17.72
C ALA A 61 -0.55 1.57 -16.78
N PHE A 62 -1.38 2.48 -17.31
CA PHE A 62 -2.47 3.12 -16.57
C PHE A 62 -3.42 2.10 -15.93
N LEU A 63 -3.90 1.12 -16.72
CA LEU A 63 -4.79 0.07 -16.25
C LEU A 63 -4.12 -0.82 -15.19
N LEU A 64 -2.86 -1.20 -15.40
CA LEU A 64 -2.11 -2.03 -14.46
C LEU A 64 -1.91 -1.32 -13.11
N PHE A 65 -1.53 -0.05 -13.13
CA PHE A 65 -1.31 0.73 -11.91
C PHE A 65 -2.62 0.95 -11.15
N ASN A 66 -3.58 1.66 -11.77
CA ASN A 66 -4.84 2.04 -11.10
C ASN A 66 -5.74 0.82 -10.81
N GLY A 67 -5.82 -0.11 -11.76
CA GLY A 67 -6.54 -1.38 -11.57
C GLY A 67 -5.91 -2.23 -10.47
N GLY A 68 -4.58 -2.24 -10.37
CA GLY A 68 -3.85 -2.88 -9.27
C GLY A 68 -4.18 -2.30 -7.91
N LEU A 69 -4.29 -0.97 -7.80
CA LEU A 69 -4.68 -0.29 -6.56
C LEU A 69 -6.12 -0.62 -6.14
N VAL A 70 -7.07 -0.52 -7.08
CA VAL A 70 -8.50 -0.86 -6.84
C VAL A 70 -8.63 -2.32 -6.46
N PHE A 71 -7.99 -3.23 -7.20
CA PHE A 71 -8.01 -4.65 -6.91
C PHE A 71 -7.38 -4.94 -5.54
N GLY A 72 -6.17 -4.47 -5.29
CA GLY A 72 -5.44 -4.72 -4.04
C GLY A 72 -6.19 -4.21 -2.81
N GLY A 73 -6.79 -3.02 -2.91
CA GLY A 73 -7.60 -2.46 -1.83
C GLY A 73 -8.86 -3.29 -1.53
N ILE A 74 -9.69 -3.57 -2.54
CA ILE A 74 -10.96 -4.31 -2.35
C ILE A 74 -10.69 -5.76 -1.94
N VAL A 75 -9.81 -6.45 -2.67
CA VAL A 75 -9.47 -7.86 -2.47
C VAL A 75 -8.64 -8.04 -1.18
N GLY A 76 -8.02 -6.99 -0.66
CA GLY A 76 -7.35 -7.03 0.65
C GLY A 76 -8.30 -7.02 1.85
N LEU A 77 -9.53 -6.48 1.74
CA LEU A 77 -10.45 -6.33 2.87
C LEU A 77 -10.80 -7.66 3.58
N PRO A 78 -11.03 -8.79 2.88
CA PRO A 78 -11.22 -10.09 3.53
C PRO A 78 -10.05 -10.50 4.44
N PHE A 79 -8.82 -10.06 4.15
CA PHE A 79 -7.67 -10.32 5.03
C PHE A 79 -7.74 -9.51 6.32
N ALA A 80 -8.21 -8.26 6.29
CA ALA A 80 -8.46 -7.50 7.52
C ALA A 80 -9.50 -8.22 8.42
N ALA A 81 -10.56 -8.76 7.80
CA ALA A 81 -11.53 -9.59 8.52
C ALA A 81 -10.90 -10.89 9.08
N ARG A 82 -9.89 -11.46 8.41
CA ARG A 82 -9.12 -12.60 8.92
C ARG A 82 -8.31 -12.25 10.17
N LEU A 83 -7.76 -11.03 10.26
CA LEU A 83 -6.96 -10.61 11.41
C LEU A 83 -7.81 -10.34 12.64
N TRP A 84 -9.06 -9.87 12.49
CA TRP A 84 -9.95 -9.54 13.60
C TRP A 84 -10.04 -10.62 14.70
N PRO A 85 -10.33 -11.90 14.42
CA PRO A 85 -10.39 -12.94 15.46
C PRO A 85 -9.02 -13.33 16.05
N GLU A 86 -7.90 -12.89 15.48
CA GLU A 86 -6.55 -13.10 16.06
C GLU A 86 -6.19 -12.02 17.08
N THR A 87 -6.99 -10.95 17.18
CA THR A 87 -6.74 -9.85 18.10
C THR A 87 -7.19 -10.18 19.53
N VAL A 88 -6.39 -9.82 20.53
CA VAL A 88 -6.68 -10.09 21.95
C VAL A 88 -7.01 -8.83 22.75
N ASN A 89 -6.55 -7.66 22.31
CA ASN A 89 -6.79 -6.37 22.98
C ASN A 89 -7.39 -5.31 22.05
N GLY A 90 -7.77 -4.16 22.62
CA GLY A 90 -8.38 -3.06 21.88
C GLY A 90 -7.43 -2.34 20.92
N ILE A 91 -6.12 -2.34 21.20
CA ILE A 91 -5.10 -1.69 20.39
C ILE A 91 -4.92 -2.46 19.07
N GLU A 92 -4.80 -3.78 19.13
CA GLU A 92 -4.74 -4.64 17.95
C GLU A 92 -5.98 -4.49 17.07
N LYS A 93 -7.18 -4.45 17.68
CA LYS A 93 -8.44 -4.21 16.96
C LYS A 93 -8.43 -2.86 16.24
N ALA A 94 -7.97 -1.80 16.90
CA ALA A 94 -7.82 -0.49 16.28
C ALA A 94 -6.87 -0.56 15.07
N GLY A 95 -5.74 -1.26 15.19
CA GLY A 95 -4.80 -1.49 14.09
C GLY A 95 -5.45 -2.19 12.88
N VAL A 96 -6.30 -3.20 13.11
CA VAL A 96 -7.04 -3.89 12.05
C VAL A 96 -8.09 -2.98 11.39
N VAL A 97 -8.77 -2.12 12.15
CA VAL A 97 -9.69 -1.12 11.58
C VAL A 97 -8.93 -0.13 10.70
N VAL A 98 -7.82 0.41 11.20
CA VAL A 98 -6.98 1.35 10.45
C VAL A 98 -6.46 0.71 9.17
N LEU A 99 -6.04 -0.56 9.22
CA LEU A 99 -5.68 -1.35 8.04
C LEU A 99 -6.82 -1.39 7.01
N ALA A 100 -8.05 -1.69 7.43
CA ALA A 100 -9.20 -1.73 6.53
C ALA A 100 -9.47 -0.36 5.89
N VAL A 101 -9.37 0.73 6.66
CA VAL A 101 -9.54 2.09 6.12
C VAL A 101 -8.39 2.44 5.15
N ALA A 102 -7.16 2.02 5.42
CA ALA A 102 -6.04 2.19 4.50
C ALA A 102 -6.30 1.48 3.16
N LEU A 103 -6.83 0.26 3.17
CA LEU A 103 -7.19 -0.48 1.95
C LEU A 103 -8.31 0.21 1.15
N LEU A 104 -9.28 0.84 1.83
CA LEU A 104 -10.29 1.67 1.18
C LEU A 104 -9.67 2.94 0.58
N ALA A 105 -8.73 3.58 1.28
CA ALA A 105 -8.01 4.73 0.75
C ALA A 105 -7.20 4.35 -0.50
N MET A 106 -6.49 3.21 -0.48
CA MET A 106 -5.80 2.64 -1.65
C MET A 106 -6.73 2.42 -2.84
N THR A 107 -7.94 1.90 -2.59
CA THR A 107 -8.99 1.78 -3.63
C THR A 107 -9.36 3.16 -4.18
N GLY A 108 -9.50 4.14 -3.29
CA GLY A 108 -9.76 5.53 -3.62
C GLY A 108 -8.69 6.15 -4.53
N ILE A 109 -7.41 5.85 -4.31
CA ILE A 109 -6.31 6.33 -5.18
C ILE A 109 -6.51 5.87 -6.61
N GLY A 110 -6.71 4.57 -6.82
CA GLY A 110 -6.87 4.01 -8.17
C GLY A 110 -8.16 4.46 -8.87
N PHE A 111 -9.20 4.80 -8.11
CA PHE A 111 -10.43 5.37 -8.65
C PHE A 111 -10.29 6.86 -8.99
N ALA A 112 -9.72 7.64 -8.08
CA ALA A 112 -9.53 9.08 -8.20
C ALA A 112 -8.15 9.39 -8.82
N TYR A 113 -7.86 8.87 -9.99
CA TYR A 113 -6.59 9.13 -10.70
C TYR A 113 -6.44 10.61 -11.09
N LEU A 114 -5.19 11.07 -11.30
CA LEU A 114 -4.81 12.50 -11.39
C LEU A 114 -5.51 13.29 -12.52
N ASP A 115 -5.75 12.65 -13.67
CA ASP A 115 -6.49 13.24 -14.80
C ASP A 115 -7.98 12.85 -14.85
N GLY A 116 -8.48 12.24 -13.77
CA GLY A 116 -9.82 11.69 -13.70
C GLY A 116 -10.88 12.69 -13.26
N PRO A 117 -12.17 12.34 -13.44
CA PRO A 117 -13.29 13.19 -13.02
C PRO A 117 -13.37 13.41 -11.50
N ALA A 118 -12.66 12.60 -10.71
CA ALA A 118 -12.60 12.68 -9.24
C ALA A 118 -11.21 13.08 -8.72
N ASN A 119 -10.33 13.66 -9.57
CA ASN A 119 -8.94 13.93 -9.24
C ASN A 119 -8.71 14.80 -7.98
N ALA A 120 -9.64 15.68 -7.62
CA ALA A 120 -9.60 16.46 -6.39
C ALA A 120 -9.51 15.58 -5.12
N LEU A 121 -9.96 14.33 -5.20
CA LEU A 121 -9.88 13.35 -4.12
C LEU A 121 -8.61 12.51 -4.15
N HIS A 122 -7.79 12.58 -5.21
CA HIS A 122 -6.56 11.79 -5.35
C HIS A 122 -5.63 11.98 -4.16
N PHE A 123 -5.24 13.24 -3.90
CA PHE A 123 -4.30 13.56 -2.84
C PHE A 123 -4.81 13.17 -1.45
N PRO A 124 -6.07 13.48 -1.05
CA PRO A 124 -6.62 12.98 0.20
C PRO A 124 -6.56 11.44 0.35
N PHE A 125 -6.86 10.68 -0.71
CA PHE A 125 -6.77 9.24 -0.67
C PHE A 125 -5.31 8.75 -0.58
N ALA A 126 -4.40 9.35 -1.33
CA ALA A 126 -2.98 8.99 -1.31
C ALA A 126 -2.35 9.29 0.05
N ALA A 127 -2.49 10.51 0.55
CA ALA A 127 -2.02 10.91 1.87
C ALA A 127 -2.66 10.05 2.97
N GLY A 128 -3.97 9.80 2.87
CA GLY A 128 -4.70 8.93 3.78
C GLY A 128 -4.15 7.51 3.78
N PHE A 129 -3.93 6.90 2.63
CA PHE A 129 -3.39 5.55 2.52
C PHE A 129 -2.00 5.44 3.17
N PHE A 130 -1.03 6.27 2.78
CA PHE A 130 0.33 6.16 3.30
C PHE A 130 0.39 6.46 4.81
N LEU A 131 -0.37 7.44 5.30
CA LEU A 131 -0.47 7.72 6.72
C LEU A 131 -1.13 6.55 7.48
N LEU A 132 -2.29 6.08 7.03
CA LEU A 132 -3.03 5.02 7.70
C LEU A 132 -2.29 3.68 7.64
N ALA A 133 -1.58 3.36 6.56
CA ALA A 133 -0.72 2.19 6.48
C ALA A 133 0.38 2.23 7.56
N THR A 134 1.00 3.40 7.76
CA THR A 134 1.97 3.64 8.85
C THR A 134 1.32 3.42 10.22
N VAL A 135 0.17 4.07 10.45
CA VAL A 135 -0.54 3.99 11.73
C VAL A 135 -1.01 2.57 12.01
N ALA A 136 -1.47 1.82 11.00
CA ALA A 136 -1.87 0.43 11.15
C ALA A 136 -0.70 -0.43 11.66
N LEU A 137 0.49 -0.30 11.06
CA LEU A 137 1.69 -1.02 11.49
C LEU A 137 2.11 -0.65 12.91
N LEU A 138 2.14 0.65 13.24
CA LEU A 138 2.51 1.12 14.58
C LEU A 138 1.51 0.63 15.65
N VAL A 139 0.21 0.80 15.41
CA VAL A 139 -0.84 0.46 16.36
C VAL A 139 -0.95 -1.06 16.52
N PHE A 140 -1.06 -1.80 15.41
CA PHE A 140 -1.16 -3.27 15.47
C PHE A 140 0.09 -3.88 16.12
N GLY A 141 1.28 -3.43 15.72
CA GLY A 141 2.53 -3.90 16.29
C GLY A 141 2.68 -3.55 17.77
N THR A 142 2.24 -2.36 18.21
CA THR A 142 2.25 -1.96 19.63
C THR A 142 1.38 -2.89 20.47
N GLY A 143 0.15 -3.15 20.03
CA GLY A 143 -0.75 -4.07 20.73
C GLY A 143 -0.14 -5.48 20.85
N TYR A 144 0.47 -5.97 19.77
CA TYR A 144 1.16 -7.26 19.76
C TYR A 144 2.37 -7.32 20.69
N ALA A 145 3.16 -6.24 20.75
CA ALA A 145 4.39 -6.19 21.54
C ALA A 145 4.10 -6.17 23.05
N LEU A 146 2.97 -5.59 23.45
CA LEU A 146 2.58 -5.45 24.86
C LEU A 146 1.99 -6.73 25.46
N ASP A 147 1.13 -7.43 24.71
CA ASP A 147 0.31 -8.51 25.29
C ASP A 147 0.66 -9.92 24.79
N ARG A 148 1.53 -10.04 23.76
CA ARG A 148 1.83 -11.31 23.11
C ARG A 148 3.32 -11.48 22.83
N SER A 149 3.72 -11.22 21.59
CA SER A 149 5.07 -11.46 21.10
C SER A 149 5.80 -10.13 20.87
N PRO A 150 6.72 -9.73 21.78
CA PRO A 150 7.52 -8.52 21.61
C PRO A 150 8.27 -8.50 20.28
N THR A 151 8.78 -9.65 19.84
CA THR A 151 9.53 -9.72 18.57
C THR A 151 8.65 -9.42 17.36
N PHE A 152 7.50 -10.08 17.24
CA PHE A 152 6.58 -9.86 16.12
C PHE A 152 6.02 -8.42 16.12
N GLY A 153 5.64 -7.94 17.31
CA GLY A 153 5.13 -6.58 17.49
C GLY A 153 6.17 -5.52 17.14
N LEU A 154 7.40 -5.64 17.66
CA LEU A 154 8.49 -4.70 17.36
C LEU A 154 8.86 -4.71 15.88
N VAL A 155 8.96 -5.87 15.23
CA VAL A 155 9.22 -5.93 13.78
C VAL A 155 8.13 -5.18 13.01
N THR A 156 6.86 -5.41 13.35
CA THR A 156 5.73 -4.73 12.71
C THR A 156 5.79 -3.22 12.93
N MET A 157 6.09 -2.76 14.14
CA MET A 157 6.27 -1.33 14.45
C MET A 157 7.42 -0.72 13.67
N TRP A 158 8.57 -1.39 13.62
CA TRP A 158 9.76 -0.88 12.94
C TRP A 158 9.55 -0.76 11.43
N LEU A 159 8.74 -1.61 10.80
CA LEU A 159 8.33 -1.39 9.39
C LEU A 159 7.56 -0.06 9.24
N GLY A 160 6.67 0.25 10.18
CA GLY A 160 5.97 1.55 10.22
C GLY A 160 6.92 2.73 10.45
N ILE A 161 7.88 2.60 11.37
CA ILE A 161 8.89 3.63 11.63
C ILE A 161 9.76 3.86 10.39
N VAL A 162 10.26 2.80 9.75
CA VAL A 162 11.04 2.90 8.51
C VAL A 162 10.21 3.58 7.41
N HIS A 163 8.94 3.22 7.27
CA HIS A 163 8.03 3.85 6.32
C HIS A 163 7.80 5.34 6.59
N LEU A 164 7.75 5.77 7.86
CA LEU A 164 7.66 7.20 8.21
C LEU A 164 8.98 7.92 7.94
N LEU A 165 10.09 7.35 8.40
CA LEU A 165 11.41 7.96 8.28
C LEU A 165 11.82 8.16 6.83
N GLN A 166 11.48 7.24 5.93
CA GLN A 166 11.80 7.38 4.51
C GLN A 166 11.05 8.56 3.87
N TRP A 167 9.79 8.82 4.26
CA TRP A 167 9.07 10.03 3.84
C TRP A 167 9.75 11.30 4.37
N VAL A 168 10.14 11.31 5.64
CA VAL A 168 10.85 12.46 6.24
C VAL A 168 12.18 12.72 5.53
N VAL A 169 12.96 11.67 5.28
CA VAL A 169 14.23 11.76 4.55
C VAL A 169 13.99 12.29 3.14
N TRP A 170 12.99 11.78 2.42
CA TRP A 170 12.64 12.26 1.09
C TRP A 170 12.29 13.76 1.11
N VAL A 171 11.43 14.21 2.04
CA VAL A 171 11.07 15.64 2.17
C VAL A 171 12.29 16.51 2.47
N LEU A 172 13.23 16.04 3.30
CA LEU A 172 14.45 16.79 3.61
C LEU A 172 15.39 16.85 2.39
N LEU A 173 15.53 15.76 1.63
CA LEU A 173 16.33 15.73 0.40
C LEU A 173 15.74 16.66 -0.65
N GLU A 174 14.42 16.62 -0.85
CA GLU A 174 13.68 17.53 -1.71
C GLU A 174 13.91 18.99 -1.30
N ALA A 175 13.79 19.30 0.00
CA ALA A 175 13.89 20.66 0.52
C ALA A 175 15.32 21.21 0.68
N MET A 176 16.36 20.38 0.62
CA MET A 176 17.74 20.83 0.92
C MET A 176 18.79 20.44 -0.12
N VAL A 177 18.56 19.38 -0.89
CA VAL A 177 19.55 18.80 -1.81
C VAL A 177 19.10 18.98 -3.26
N TRP A 178 17.83 18.72 -3.54
CA TRP A 178 17.26 18.85 -4.88
C TRP A 178 16.73 20.26 -5.18
N THR A 179 16.78 21.18 -4.21
CA THR A 179 16.46 22.59 -4.39
C THR A 179 17.38 23.25 -5.42
N GLY A 180 16.95 23.30 -6.68
CA GLY A 180 17.68 23.98 -7.75
C GLY A 180 17.68 23.26 -9.11
N ASP A 181 17.17 22.03 -9.18
CA ASP A 181 16.94 21.34 -10.46
C ASP A 181 15.76 21.94 -11.24
N GLY A 182 14.89 22.71 -10.58
CA GLY A 182 13.71 23.34 -11.17
C GLY A 182 12.49 22.43 -11.18
N ASP A 183 12.64 21.17 -10.74
CA ASP A 183 11.57 20.19 -10.63
C ASP A 183 11.15 20.10 -9.15
N THR A 184 9.86 20.28 -8.92
CA THR A 184 9.27 19.87 -7.64
C THR A 184 8.94 18.38 -7.77
N TRP A 185 9.08 17.60 -6.71
CA TRP A 185 8.76 16.16 -6.66
C TRP A 185 9.86 15.21 -7.16
N THR A 186 11.12 15.60 -7.00
CA THR A 186 12.27 14.79 -7.42
C THR A 186 12.31 13.47 -6.64
N TYR A 187 12.41 12.36 -7.36
CA TYR A 187 12.32 10.97 -6.87
C TYR A 187 11.01 10.58 -6.16
N PHE A 188 9.88 11.27 -6.37
CA PHE A 188 8.65 11.00 -5.60
C PHE A 188 8.10 9.56 -5.76
N ALA A 189 8.33 8.88 -6.89
CA ALA A 189 7.93 7.47 -7.04
C ALA A 189 8.65 6.52 -6.06
N VAL A 190 9.85 6.87 -5.59
CA VAL A 190 10.65 6.03 -4.70
C VAL A 190 9.96 5.83 -3.34
N PRO A 191 9.58 6.89 -2.58
CA PRO A 191 8.91 6.69 -1.31
C PRO A 191 7.55 5.99 -1.44
N GLU A 192 6.85 6.18 -2.56
CA GLU A 192 5.61 5.46 -2.85
C GLU A 192 5.86 3.95 -3.03
N ALA A 193 6.88 3.58 -3.81
CA ALA A 193 7.25 2.18 -4.04
C ALA A 193 7.77 1.49 -2.76
N VAL A 194 8.57 2.19 -1.95
CA VAL A 194 9.03 1.69 -0.65
C VAL A 194 7.85 1.45 0.28
N GLY A 195 6.90 2.38 0.35
CA GLY A 195 5.69 2.21 1.14
C GLY A 195 4.85 1.01 0.70
N ALA A 196 4.65 0.85 -0.61
CA ALA A 196 3.96 -0.30 -1.18
C ALA A 196 4.66 -1.63 -0.82
N ALA A 197 5.99 -1.69 -0.94
CA ALA A 197 6.77 -2.89 -0.65
C ALA A 197 6.76 -3.26 0.84
N LEU A 198 6.92 -2.28 1.74
CA LEU A 198 6.89 -2.52 3.19
C LEU A 198 5.51 -3.01 3.64
N PHE A 199 4.45 -2.31 3.20
CA PHE A 199 3.09 -2.64 3.60
C PHE A 199 2.62 -3.96 2.98
N GLY A 200 2.76 -4.13 1.66
CA GLY A 200 2.40 -5.37 0.98
C GLY A 200 3.23 -6.56 1.47
N GLY A 201 4.54 -6.36 1.71
CA GLY A 201 5.42 -7.36 2.28
C GLY A 201 5.01 -7.79 3.69
N TRP A 202 4.63 -6.85 4.55
CA TRP A 202 4.09 -7.15 5.87
C TRP A 202 2.80 -7.97 5.82
N VAL A 203 1.86 -7.61 4.92
CA VAL A 203 0.61 -8.36 4.72
C VAL A 203 0.92 -9.80 4.28
N ILE A 204 1.81 -9.98 3.30
CA ILE A 204 2.24 -11.30 2.81
C ILE A 204 2.91 -12.12 3.93
N TRP A 205 3.82 -11.52 4.68
CA TRP A 205 4.51 -12.18 5.79
C TRP A 205 3.54 -12.63 6.88
N THR A 206 2.59 -11.76 7.24
CA THR A 206 1.54 -12.05 8.23
C THR A 206 0.64 -13.18 7.75
N ALA A 207 0.20 -13.14 6.49
CA ALA A 207 -0.61 -14.20 5.88
C ALA A 207 0.12 -15.54 5.81
N ARG A 208 1.42 -15.55 5.46
CA ARG A 208 2.24 -16.77 5.46
C ARG A 208 2.39 -17.36 6.86
N THR A 209 2.60 -16.52 7.86
CA THR A 209 2.66 -16.95 9.26
C THR A 209 1.37 -17.64 9.67
N LEU A 210 0.21 -17.03 9.36
CA LEU A 210 -1.10 -17.62 9.61
C LEU A 210 -1.34 -18.96 8.90
N LEU A 211 -0.88 -19.10 7.64
CA LEU A 211 -1.02 -20.35 6.89
C LEU A 211 -0.11 -21.46 7.42
N ARG A 212 1.09 -21.11 7.90
CA ARG A 212 2.08 -22.06 8.43
C ARG A 212 1.71 -22.52 9.83
N ASP A 213 1.35 -21.58 10.70
CA ASP A 213 1.24 -21.82 12.14
C ASP A 213 -0.22 -21.92 12.61
N GLY A 214 -1.19 -21.58 11.75
CA GLY A 214 -2.63 -21.60 12.06
C GLY A 214 -3.12 -20.40 12.87
N SER A 215 -2.22 -19.73 13.58
CA SER A 215 -2.43 -18.50 14.35
C SER A 215 -1.21 -17.58 14.24
N LEU A 216 -1.36 -16.34 14.67
CA LEU A 216 -0.21 -15.46 14.88
C LEU A 216 0.58 -15.87 16.14
N PRO A 217 1.86 -15.48 16.26
CA PRO A 217 2.69 -15.79 17.43
C PRO A 217 2.04 -15.38 18.76
N THR A 218 2.24 -16.15 19.81
CA THR A 218 1.82 -15.82 21.18
C THR A 218 3.01 -15.36 21.97
#